data_AF-A0A8J8GLW0-F1
#
_entry.id   AF-A0A8J8GLW0-F1
#
_cell.length_a   1.000
_cell.length_b   1.000
_cell.length_c   1.000
_cell.angle_alpha   90.00
_cell.angle_beta   90.00
_cell.angle_gamma   90.00
#
_symmetry.space_group_name_H-M   'P 1'
#
loop_
_entity.id
_entity.type
_entity.pdbx_description
1 polymer ?
#
loop_
_entity_poly.entity_id
_entity_poly.type
_entity_poly.pdbx_seq_one_letter_code
_entity_poly.pdbx_strand_id
1 'polypeptide(L)'
;MSVPEIVQSTLNGDEIAARVSLGGEDELFITSSSSLVYRSDGILSDESIEEYPHEADRLTLSEGRRKTKFTLEYSLEGTKEFTVPSDKTDAVLHPVLAGVLNGNGITDPGETVVKTYRFSELTLIITSDRLVKHIGGAVWDGDYEGYHFDDVTKLAFEDGSVATQIVLTVAGRPERIKAPNEEANDLRERLKRALFEYHGVTSLAEFNETVGVDEDGGDRDGGAVDFGDGVDPLDANPPEPDDRETVAATEAAADSDDSQSQSQPTDPLAAAGEPQQSQRTQQQSAQQSARATATQADTTTDDVETAFDGASDAPVDDEPVPESTRDDSGFAADAAAESASAASAATAENAENAADYDPAELAERIDSLEAAVEEQSELIERQQETIEQLIAELRQGR
;
A
#
# COMPACT_ATOMS: atom_id res chain seq x y z
N MET A 1 12.32 -33.68 -4.19
CA MET A 1 13.38 -33.81 -5.20
C MET A 1 14.72 -33.59 -4.51
N SER A 2 15.77 -34.28 -4.93
CA SER A 2 17.13 -34.10 -4.38
C SER A 2 17.70 -32.72 -4.75
N VAL A 3 18.65 -32.22 -3.97
CA VAL A 3 19.41 -31.00 -4.30
C VAL A 3 20.41 -31.33 -5.42
N PRO A 4 20.49 -30.58 -6.53
CA PRO A 4 21.46 -30.81 -7.59
C PRO A 4 22.91 -30.81 -7.10
N GLU A 5 23.81 -31.54 -7.76
CA GLU A 5 25.21 -31.70 -7.33
C GLU A 5 26.00 -30.37 -7.44
N ILE A 6 25.70 -29.56 -8.46
CA ILE A 6 26.29 -28.23 -8.62
C ILE A 6 25.93 -27.29 -7.45
N VAL A 7 24.72 -27.41 -6.92
CA VAL A 7 24.26 -26.65 -5.75
C VAL A 7 24.98 -27.13 -4.50
N GLN A 8 25.10 -28.46 -4.30
CA GLN A 8 25.86 -29.02 -3.16
C GLN A 8 27.33 -28.60 -3.15
N SER A 9 27.94 -28.51 -4.33
CA SER A 9 29.32 -28.06 -4.48
C SER A 9 29.49 -26.58 -4.14
N THR A 10 28.50 -25.75 -4.47
CA THR A 10 28.53 -24.30 -4.24
C THR A 10 28.18 -23.93 -2.80
N LEU A 11 27.30 -24.71 -2.15
CA LEU A 11 26.94 -24.52 -0.74
C LEU A 11 28.16 -24.52 0.19
N ASN A 12 29.26 -25.20 -0.17
CA ASN A 12 30.50 -25.23 0.63
C ASN A 12 30.28 -25.59 2.13
N GLY A 13 29.23 -26.34 2.44
CA GLY A 13 28.85 -26.72 3.81
C GLY A 13 27.81 -25.82 4.48
N ASP A 14 27.32 -24.79 3.79
CA ASP A 14 26.25 -23.92 4.24
C ASP A 14 24.89 -24.64 4.20
N GLU A 15 24.00 -24.33 5.16
CA GLU A 15 22.71 -25.00 5.29
C GLU A 15 21.64 -24.30 4.45
N ILE A 16 20.77 -25.07 3.80
CA ILE A 16 19.66 -24.54 3.01
C ILE A 16 18.52 -24.18 3.97
N ALA A 17 18.28 -22.88 4.16
CA ALA A 17 17.18 -22.34 4.96
C ALA A 17 15.85 -22.40 4.21
N ALA A 18 15.84 -22.13 2.89
CA ALA A 18 14.63 -22.19 2.08
C ALA A 18 14.91 -22.67 0.65
N ARG A 19 13.88 -23.26 0.02
CA ARG A 19 13.87 -23.68 -1.38
C ARG A 19 12.59 -23.21 -2.04
N VAL A 20 12.71 -22.54 -3.18
CA VAL A 20 11.57 -22.01 -3.94
C VAL A 20 11.65 -22.51 -5.38
N SER A 21 10.60 -23.15 -5.88
CA SER A 21 10.53 -23.56 -7.28
C SER A 21 10.18 -22.36 -8.17
N LEU A 22 11.02 -22.11 -9.18
CA LEU A 22 10.85 -21.04 -10.16
C LEU A 22 10.09 -21.50 -11.41
N GLY A 23 9.67 -22.77 -11.45
CA GLY A 23 8.99 -23.39 -12.59
C GLY A 23 9.90 -24.29 -13.42
N GLY A 24 9.34 -25.38 -13.96
CA GLY A 24 10.14 -26.44 -14.56
C GLY A 24 11.01 -27.11 -13.51
N GLU A 25 12.31 -27.18 -13.77
CA GLU A 25 13.34 -27.69 -12.84
C GLU A 25 14.23 -26.57 -12.28
N ASP A 26 13.88 -25.30 -12.54
CA ASP A 26 14.58 -24.13 -11.99
C ASP A 26 14.17 -23.89 -10.54
N GLU A 27 15.16 -23.58 -9.69
CA GLU A 27 14.96 -23.44 -8.25
C GLU A 27 15.84 -22.34 -7.67
N LEU A 28 15.36 -21.73 -6.61
CA LEU A 28 16.11 -20.81 -5.78
C LEU A 28 16.38 -21.48 -4.43
N PHE A 29 17.64 -21.49 -4.02
CA PHE A 29 18.06 -21.94 -2.71
C PHE A 29 18.52 -20.73 -1.90
N ILE A 30 18.12 -20.68 -0.64
CA ILE A 30 18.49 -19.60 0.28
C ILE A 30 19.32 -20.24 1.38
N THR A 31 20.51 -19.72 1.58
CA THR A 31 21.45 -20.17 2.61
C THR A 31 21.54 -19.13 3.73
N SER A 32 22.51 -19.27 4.63
CA SER A 32 22.74 -18.26 5.66
C SER A 32 23.39 -16.99 5.12
N SER A 33 24.23 -17.11 4.09
CA SER A 33 25.01 -15.99 3.55
C SER A 33 24.64 -15.57 2.13
N SER A 34 23.96 -16.43 1.35
CA SER A 34 23.68 -16.13 -0.05
C SER A 34 22.40 -16.78 -0.59
N SER A 35 21.92 -16.24 -1.69
CA SER A 35 20.85 -16.82 -2.51
C SER A 35 21.48 -17.43 -3.77
N LEU A 36 21.13 -18.68 -4.06
CA LEU A 36 21.62 -19.43 -5.21
C LEU A 36 20.49 -19.67 -6.19
N VAL A 37 20.56 -19.06 -7.37
CA VAL A 37 19.60 -19.30 -8.47
C VAL A 37 20.14 -20.45 -9.32
N TYR A 38 19.46 -21.58 -9.27
CA TYR A 38 19.74 -22.74 -10.09
C TYR A 38 18.86 -22.74 -11.35
N ARG A 39 19.50 -22.86 -12.51
CA ARG A 39 18.85 -23.07 -13.80
C ARG A 39 19.17 -24.46 -14.29
N SER A 40 18.11 -25.20 -14.57
CA SER A 40 18.21 -26.54 -15.12
C SER A 40 18.74 -26.54 -16.56
N ASP A 41 19.37 -27.66 -16.95
CA ASP A 41 19.79 -27.89 -18.32
C ASP A 41 18.56 -27.86 -19.25
N GLY A 42 18.65 -27.04 -20.29
CA GLY A 42 17.63 -26.85 -21.30
C GLY A 42 18.17 -27.12 -22.70
N ILE A 43 17.27 -27.20 -23.67
CA ILE A 43 17.60 -27.46 -25.09
C ILE A 43 18.62 -26.43 -25.64
N LEU A 44 18.67 -25.24 -25.04
CA LEU A 44 19.47 -24.10 -25.50
C LEU A 44 20.44 -23.56 -24.45
N SER A 45 20.41 -24.09 -23.23
CA SER A 45 21.18 -23.54 -22.09
C SER A 45 21.69 -24.69 -21.25
N ASP A 46 22.98 -24.68 -20.94
CA ASP A 46 23.56 -25.65 -20.01
C ASP A 46 23.09 -25.38 -18.56
N GLU A 47 23.18 -26.39 -17.70
CA GLU A 47 22.97 -26.29 -16.25
C GLU A 47 23.86 -25.19 -15.65
N SER A 48 23.26 -24.26 -14.89
CA SER A 48 24.00 -23.15 -14.29
C SER A 48 23.53 -22.80 -12.89
N ILE A 49 24.44 -22.17 -12.14
CA ILE A 49 24.18 -21.63 -10.81
C ILE A 49 24.74 -20.21 -10.72
N GLU A 50 23.93 -19.30 -10.19
CA GLU A 50 24.32 -17.91 -9.92
C GLU A 50 24.16 -17.61 -8.43
N GLU A 51 25.19 -17.02 -7.83
CA GLU A 51 25.24 -16.69 -6.40
C GLU A 51 25.10 -15.18 -6.15
N TYR A 52 24.19 -14.85 -5.24
CA TYR A 52 23.86 -13.51 -4.80
C TYR A 52 24.04 -13.41 -3.27
N PRO A 53 25.16 -12.85 -2.79
CA PRO A 53 25.38 -12.63 -1.36
C PRO A 53 24.26 -11.83 -0.70
N HIS A 54 24.00 -12.06 0.58
CA HIS A 54 22.98 -11.35 1.33
C HIS A 54 23.42 -9.97 1.84
N GLU A 55 24.71 -9.64 1.75
CA GLU A 55 25.28 -8.32 2.09
C GLU A 55 25.00 -7.26 1.01
N ALA A 56 23.77 -7.24 0.47
CA ALA A 56 23.35 -6.24 -0.51
C ALA A 56 22.92 -4.95 0.20
N ASP A 57 23.42 -3.81 -0.28
CA ASP A 57 23.09 -2.46 0.20
C ASP A 57 21.78 -1.91 -0.40
N ARG A 58 21.23 -2.59 -1.41
CA ARG A 58 19.94 -2.21 -1.99
C ARG A 58 19.30 -3.39 -2.69
N LEU A 59 18.01 -3.60 -2.47
CA LEU A 59 17.18 -4.54 -3.20
C LEU A 59 16.07 -3.80 -3.93
N THR A 60 16.07 -3.87 -5.25
CA THR A 60 15.03 -3.29 -6.10
C THR A 60 14.29 -4.38 -6.89
N LEU A 61 12.99 -4.17 -7.10
CA LEU A 61 12.16 -5.01 -7.97
C LEU A 61 11.69 -4.22 -9.17
N SER A 62 11.78 -4.83 -10.35
CA SER A 62 11.12 -4.35 -11.56
C SER A 62 10.13 -5.40 -12.05
N GLU A 63 8.84 -5.17 -11.76
CA GLU A 63 7.76 -6.08 -12.08
C GLU A 63 7.27 -5.88 -13.50
N GLY A 64 7.46 -6.91 -14.34
CA GLY A 64 6.87 -6.99 -15.66
C GLY A 64 5.61 -7.87 -15.68
N ARG A 65 4.93 -7.90 -16.82
CA ARG A 65 3.71 -8.72 -17.02
C ARG A 65 3.90 -10.22 -16.80
N ARG A 66 5.10 -10.74 -17.08
CA ARG A 66 5.40 -12.20 -17.08
C ARG A 66 6.56 -12.59 -16.18
N LYS A 67 7.41 -11.62 -15.88
CA LYS A 67 8.66 -11.81 -15.16
C LYS A 67 8.92 -10.61 -14.27
N THR A 68 9.51 -10.86 -13.12
CA THR A 68 9.99 -9.84 -12.20
C THR A 68 11.49 -9.92 -12.10
N LYS A 69 12.17 -8.79 -12.29
CA LYS A 69 13.61 -8.67 -12.11
C LYS A 69 13.91 -8.25 -10.68
N PHE A 70 14.83 -8.96 -10.05
CA PHE A 70 15.45 -8.65 -8.78
C PHE A 70 16.82 -8.03 -9.07
N THR A 71 17.08 -6.86 -8.51
CA THR A 71 18.34 -6.14 -8.65
C THR A 71 18.92 -5.92 -7.26
N LEU A 72 20.07 -6.53 -7.00
CA LEU A 72 20.82 -6.40 -5.74
C LEU A 72 22.06 -5.55 -6.01
N GLU A 73 22.18 -4.43 -5.30
CA GLU A 73 23.34 -3.54 -5.41
C GLU A 73 24.26 -3.74 -4.20
N TYR A 74 25.56 -3.76 -4.46
CA TYR A 74 26.63 -3.95 -3.50
C TYR A 74 27.64 -2.82 -3.72
N SER A 75 28.01 -2.14 -2.64
CA SER A 75 28.87 -0.96 -2.65
C SER A 75 30.24 -1.23 -3.27
N LEU A 76 30.73 -2.47 -3.16
CA LEU A 76 32.06 -2.87 -3.64
C LEU A 76 32.02 -3.70 -4.93
N GLU A 77 30.98 -4.50 -5.14
CA GLU A 77 30.90 -5.46 -6.27
C GLU A 77 30.02 -4.97 -7.43
N GLY A 78 29.32 -3.84 -7.26
CA GLY A 78 28.39 -3.31 -8.26
C GLY A 78 27.02 -3.96 -8.13
N THR A 79 26.38 -4.28 -9.25
CA THR A 79 24.98 -4.75 -9.27
C THR A 79 24.90 -6.16 -9.83
N LYS A 80 24.14 -7.03 -9.16
CA LYS A 80 23.76 -8.35 -9.66
C LYS A 80 22.25 -8.42 -9.85
N GLU A 81 21.82 -9.10 -10.89
CA GLU A 81 20.40 -9.19 -11.24
C GLU A 81 20.00 -10.61 -11.58
N PHE A 82 18.78 -10.99 -11.21
CA PHE A 82 18.13 -12.20 -11.71
C PHE A 82 16.66 -11.96 -11.98
N THR A 83 16.02 -12.90 -12.67
CA THR A 83 14.63 -12.76 -13.08
C THR A 83 13.83 -14.01 -12.78
N VAL A 84 12.64 -13.84 -12.20
CA VAL A 84 11.73 -14.94 -11.86
C VAL A 84 10.38 -14.74 -12.57
N PRO A 85 9.57 -15.79 -12.77
CA PRO A 85 8.19 -15.62 -13.21
C PRO A 85 7.41 -14.72 -12.26
N SER A 86 6.53 -13.86 -12.79
CA SER A 86 5.80 -12.88 -11.96
C SER A 86 4.96 -13.54 -10.86
N ASP A 87 4.41 -14.74 -11.09
CA ASP A 87 3.64 -15.50 -10.09
C ASP A 87 4.50 -16.06 -8.94
N LYS A 88 5.83 -16.00 -9.06
CA LYS A 88 6.78 -16.44 -8.05
C LYS A 88 7.43 -15.28 -7.29
N THR A 89 7.12 -14.04 -7.63
CA THR A 89 7.74 -12.84 -7.03
C THR A 89 7.68 -12.86 -5.52
N ASP A 90 6.49 -12.98 -4.92
CA ASP A 90 6.33 -12.93 -3.47
C ASP A 90 6.98 -14.12 -2.76
N ALA A 91 6.93 -15.30 -3.39
CA ALA A 91 7.52 -16.52 -2.86
C ALA A 91 9.05 -16.46 -2.80
N VAL A 92 9.66 -15.70 -3.73
CA VAL A 92 11.11 -15.47 -3.80
C VAL A 92 11.53 -14.27 -2.97
N LEU A 93 10.74 -13.18 -3.00
CA LEU A 93 11.05 -11.95 -2.30
C LEU A 93 11.19 -12.18 -0.80
N HIS A 94 10.24 -12.90 -0.21
CA HIS A 94 10.22 -13.10 1.23
C HIS A 94 11.52 -13.71 1.78
N PRO A 95 11.99 -14.87 1.30
CA PRO A 95 13.21 -15.46 1.83
C PRO A 95 14.50 -14.75 1.37
N VAL A 96 14.52 -14.12 0.19
CA VAL A 96 15.67 -13.28 -0.23
C VAL A 96 15.82 -12.09 0.70
N LEU A 97 14.73 -11.38 0.98
CA LEU A 97 14.73 -10.23 1.89
C LEU A 97 15.08 -10.65 3.31
N ALA A 98 14.59 -11.80 3.78
CA ALA A 98 14.99 -12.35 5.08
C ALA A 98 16.50 -12.60 5.16
N GLY A 99 17.08 -13.16 4.10
CA GLY A 99 18.53 -13.29 3.95
C GLY A 99 19.24 -11.94 4.01
N VAL A 100 18.80 -10.97 3.20
CA VAL A 100 19.40 -9.62 3.15
C VAL A 100 19.35 -8.90 4.49
N LEU A 101 18.24 -9.00 5.23
CA LEU A 101 18.14 -8.42 6.58
C LEU A 101 19.13 -9.08 7.55
N ASN A 102 19.30 -10.40 7.48
CA ASN A 102 20.24 -11.12 8.34
C ASN A 102 21.70 -10.81 7.97
N GLY A 103 22.03 -10.82 6.68
CA GLY A 103 23.37 -10.49 6.17
C GLY A 103 23.82 -9.08 6.51
N ASN A 104 22.89 -8.13 6.58
CA ASN A 104 23.16 -6.75 7.02
C ASN A 104 23.09 -6.55 8.54
N GLY A 105 22.86 -7.61 9.33
CA GLY A 105 22.82 -7.54 10.79
C GLY A 105 21.61 -6.78 11.36
N ILE A 106 20.51 -6.70 10.60
CA ILE A 106 19.29 -5.98 10.98
C ILE A 106 18.41 -6.86 11.86
N THR A 107 18.40 -8.16 11.59
CA THR A 107 17.75 -9.18 12.41
C THR A 107 18.75 -9.91 13.29
N ASP A 108 18.33 -10.23 14.50
CA ASP A 108 19.16 -10.98 15.45
C ASP A 108 19.27 -12.47 15.05
N PRO A 109 20.30 -13.21 15.52
CA PRO A 109 20.42 -14.63 15.25
C PRO A 109 19.19 -15.42 15.76
N GLY A 110 18.49 -16.07 14.84
CA GLY A 110 17.26 -16.84 15.14
C GLY A 110 15.96 -16.04 14.99
N GLU A 111 16.04 -14.72 14.78
CA GLU A 111 14.90 -13.89 14.40
C GLU A 111 14.45 -14.25 12.98
N THR A 112 13.14 -14.42 12.79
CA THR A 112 12.57 -14.85 11.51
C THR A 112 11.66 -13.78 10.92
N VAL A 113 11.68 -13.63 9.60
CA VAL A 113 10.72 -12.77 8.90
C VAL A 113 9.37 -13.48 8.84
N VAL A 114 8.34 -12.85 9.38
CA VAL A 114 6.95 -13.36 9.41
C VAL A 114 6.23 -12.98 8.12
N LYS A 115 6.35 -11.72 7.71
CA LYS A 115 5.71 -11.21 6.48
C LYS A 115 6.33 -9.90 6.02
N THR A 116 6.41 -9.75 4.70
CA THR A 116 6.70 -8.48 4.02
C THR A 116 5.44 -7.93 3.36
N TYR A 117 5.19 -6.64 3.55
CA TYR A 117 4.18 -5.83 2.88
C TYR A 117 4.88 -4.76 2.07
N ARG A 118 4.46 -4.55 0.83
CA ARG A 118 5.03 -3.54 -0.05
C ARG A 118 3.92 -2.68 -0.60
N PHE A 119 3.89 -1.45 -0.15
CA PHE A 119 3.10 -0.37 -0.68
C PHE A 119 4.00 0.50 -1.56
N SER A 120 3.43 1.28 -2.49
CA SER A 120 4.15 2.00 -3.55
C SER A 120 5.56 2.49 -3.17
N GLU A 121 5.70 3.21 -2.06
CA GLU A 121 6.97 3.71 -1.54
C GLU A 121 7.25 3.27 -0.09
N LEU A 122 6.45 2.35 0.47
CA LEU A 122 6.55 1.95 1.88
C LEU A 122 6.62 0.43 1.95
N THR A 123 7.73 -0.09 2.45
CA THR A 123 7.89 -1.51 2.75
C THR A 123 7.81 -1.70 4.26
N LEU A 124 6.90 -2.55 4.72
CA LEU A 124 6.81 -2.97 6.13
C LEU A 124 7.16 -4.45 6.24
N ILE A 125 8.09 -4.77 7.14
CA ILE A 125 8.53 -6.13 7.38
C ILE A 125 8.27 -6.46 8.84
N ILE A 126 7.41 -7.43 9.07
CA ILE A 126 7.15 -7.97 10.40
C ILE A 126 8.08 -9.15 10.60
N THR A 127 8.90 -9.11 11.63
CA THR A 127 9.69 -10.26 12.09
C THR A 127 9.08 -10.84 13.36
N SER A 128 9.72 -11.85 13.94
CA SER A 128 9.35 -12.38 15.23
C SER A 128 9.59 -11.39 16.38
N ASP A 129 10.51 -10.43 16.20
CA ASP A 129 11.06 -9.62 17.31
C ASP A 129 10.96 -8.11 17.04
N ARG A 130 10.72 -7.66 15.80
CA ARG A 130 10.62 -6.24 15.45
C ARG A 130 9.69 -5.97 14.27
N LEU A 131 9.31 -4.71 14.13
CA LEU A 131 8.71 -4.17 12.91
C LEU A 131 9.74 -3.28 12.21
N VAL A 132 10.10 -3.61 10.98
CA VAL A 132 10.96 -2.77 10.15
C VAL A 132 10.10 -2.00 9.16
N LYS A 133 10.35 -0.70 9.09
CA LYS A 133 9.72 0.25 8.18
C LYS A 133 10.79 0.82 7.26
N HIS A 134 10.56 0.73 5.96
CA HIS A 134 11.43 1.29 4.94
C HIS A 134 10.58 2.18 4.02
N ILE A 135 11.07 3.39 3.71
CA ILE A 135 10.39 4.33 2.82
C ILE A 135 11.31 4.61 1.63
N GLY A 136 10.89 4.20 0.44
CA GLY A 136 11.61 4.45 -0.80
C GLY A 136 11.06 3.66 -1.98
N GLY A 137 11.60 3.93 -3.16
CA GLY A 137 11.27 3.17 -4.38
C GLY A 137 11.96 1.80 -4.46
N ALA A 138 13.00 1.59 -3.65
CA ALA A 138 13.57 0.25 -3.45
C ALA A 138 12.70 -0.56 -2.48
N VAL A 139 12.79 -1.88 -2.55
CA VAL A 139 12.15 -2.75 -1.55
C VAL A 139 12.94 -2.72 -0.24
N TRP A 140 14.26 -2.52 -0.34
CA TRP A 140 15.14 -2.36 0.79
C TRP A 140 16.32 -1.46 0.39
N ASP A 141 16.70 -0.54 1.26
CA ASP A 141 18.02 0.12 1.33
C ASP A 141 18.36 0.41 2.80
N GLY A 142 19.55 0.97 3.05
CA GLY A 142 20.07 1.22 4.40
C GLY A 142 19.29 2.24 5.22
N ASP A 143 18.35 2.98 4.60
CA ASP A 143 17.55 4.00 5.25
C ASP A 143 16.23 3.39 5.77
N TYR A 144 16.31 2.72 6.92
CA TYR A 144 15.15 2.08 7.56
C TYR A 144 14.96 2.51 9.02
N GLU A 145 13.72 2.36 9.49
CA GLU A 145 13.33 2.53 10.89
C GLU A 145 12.93 1.16 11.46
N GLY A 146 13.63 0.70 12.49
CA GLY A 146 13.33 -0.55 13.18
C GLY A 146 12.70 -0.30 14.55
N TYR A 147 11.62 -1.00 14.85
CA TYR A 147 10.92 -0.93 16.14
C TYR A 147 10.97 -2.31 16.80
N HIS A 148 11.91 -2.50 17.74
CA HIS A 148 12.02 -3.74 18.50
C HIS A 148 10.81 -3.91 19.41
N PHE A 149 10.26 -5.12 19.50
CA PHE A 149 9.04 -5.38 20.26
C PHE A 149 9.22 -5.16 21.77
N ASP A 150 10.44 -5.28 22.31
CA ASP A 150 10.72 -4.89 23.72
C ASP A 150 10.43 -3.41 23.99
N ASP A 151 10.67 -2.53 23.03
CA ASP A 151 10.51 -1.09 23.19
C ASP A 151 9.06 -0.63 22.93
N VAL A 152 8.24 -1.50 22.34
CA VAL A 152 6.83 -1.23 22.04
C VAL A 152 6.02 -1.43 23.32
N THR A 153 5.44 -0.35 23.84
CA THR A 153 4.64 -0.37 25.07
C THR A 153 3.14 -0.28 24.81
N LYS A 154 2.75 0.18 23.62
CA LYS A 154 1.34 0.33 23.24
C LYS A 154 1.17 0.08 21.76
N LEU A 155 0.09 -0.62 21.41
CA LEU A 155 -0.33 -0.82 20.03
C LEU A 155 -1.81 -0.44 19.86
N ALA A 156 -2.08 0.45 18.90
CA ALA A 156 -3.42 0.85 18.52
C ALA A 156 -3.56 0.91 16.99
N PHE A 157 -4.80 0.89 16.52
CA PHE A 157 -5.12 0.98 15.09
C PHE A 157 -6.26 1.98 14.94
N GLU A 158 -6.10 2.90 14.00
CA GLU A 158 -7.10 3.91 13.66
C GLU A 158 -7.55 3.69 12.21
N ASP A 159 -8.81 3.33 12.02
CA ASP A 159 -9.36 3.05 10.70
C ASP A 159 -9.68 4.38 9.99
N GLY A 160 -9.04 4.62 8.84
CA GLY A 160 -9.29 5.79 8.00
C GLY A 160 -10.00 5.43 6.69
N SER A 161 -10.57 6.43 6.03
CA SER A 161 -11.29 6.26 4.76
C SER A 161 -10.42 5.67 3.64
N VAL A 162 -9.15 6.10 3.58
CA VAL A 162 -8.20 5.69 2.52
C VAL A 162 -7.18 4.68 3.05
N ALA A 163 -6.73 4.86 4.29
CA ALA A 163 -5.68 4.07 4.90
C ALA A 163 -5.95 3.88 6.40
N THR A 164 -5.55 2.73 6.90
CA THR A 164 -5.53 2.44 8.33
C THR A 164 -4.20 2.91 8.90
N GLN A 165 -4.23 3.58 10.04
CA GLN A 165 -3.04 4.03 10.74
C GLN A 165 -2.73 3.07 11.88
N ILE A 166 -1.52 2.51 11.87
CA ILE A 166 -0.95 1.72 12.95
C ILE A 166 -0.22 2.69 13.87
N VAL A 167 -0.57 2.67 15.15
CA VAL A 167 0.04 3.54 16.17
C VAL A 167 0.80 2.65 17.14
N LEU A 168 2.13 2.69 17.07
CA LEU A 168 3.03 2.01 18.01
C LEU A 168 3.60 3.06 18.97
N THR A 169 3.51 2.86 20.27
CA THR A 169 4.27 3.70 21.22
C THR A 169 5.59 3.02 21.51
N VAL A 170 6.68 3.68 21.12
CA VAL A 170 8.06 3.19 21.27
C VAL A 170 8.82 4.19 22.13
N ALA A 171 9.42 3.73 23.23
CA ALA A 171 10.11 4.60 24.19
C ALA A 171 9.27 5.83 24.63
N GLY A 172 7.94 5.65 24.76
CA GLY A 172 7.00 6.71 25.14
C GLY A 172 6.58 7.67 24.02
N ARG A 173 7.11 7.53 22.80
CA ARG A 173 6.72 8.32 21.63
C ARG A 173 5.78 7.53 20.72
N PRO A 174 4.62 8.09 20.30
CA PRO A 174 3.73 7.44 19.35
C PRO A 174 4.26 7.60 17.92
N GLU A 175 4.55 6.46 17.29
CA GLU A 175 4.90 6.31 15.89
C GLU A 175 3.68 5.90 15.09
N ARG A 176 3.44 6.60 13.97
CA ARG A 176 2.25 6.41 13.12
C ARG A 176 2.65 5.92 11.75
N ILE A 177 2.14 4.77 11.36
CA ILE A 177 2.44 4.13 10.08
C ILE A 177 1.13 3.98 9.30
N LYS A 178 1.09 4.50 8.08
CA LYS A 178 -0.08 4.39 7.22
C LYS A 178 0.00 3.12 6.37
N ALA A 179 -1.06 2.32 6.41
CA ALA A 179 -1.21 1.14 5.57
C ALA A 179 -2.50 1.25 4.73
N PRO A 180 -2.43 1.04 3.40
CA PRO A 180 -3.61 0.94 2.55
C PRO A 180 -4.63 -0.07 3.10
N ASN A 181 -5.93 0.26 2.98
CA ASN A 181 -7.00 -0.53 3.60
C ASN A 181 -7.10 -1.98 3.07
N GLU A 182 -6.63 -2.26 1.86
CA GLU A 182 -6.66 -3.60 1.25
C GLU A 182 -5.85 -4.62 2.05
N GLU A 183 -4.66 -4.23 2.54
CA GLU A 183 -3.76 -5.12 3.28
C GLU A 183 -3.75 -4.84 4.80
N ALA A 184 -4.33 -3.71 5.23
CA ALA A 184 -4.34 -3.27 6.62
C ALA A 184 -4.89 -4.31 7.61
N ASN A 185 -5.96 -5.03 7.24
CA ASN A 185 -6.56 -6.03 8.12
C ASN A 185 -5.62 -7.20 8.39
N ASP A 186 -4.95 -7.68 7.34
CA ASP A 186 -4.01 -8.79 7.40
C ASP A 186 -2.71 -8.39 8.11
N LEU A 187 -2.20 -7.18 7.83
CA LEU A 187 -1.09 -6.56 8.55
C LEU A 187 -1.41 -6.42 10.06
N ARG A 188 -2.59 -5.92 10.40
CA ARG A 188 -3.05 -5.80 11.79
C ARG A 188 -3.08 -7.14 12.50
N GLU A 189 -3.62 -8.18 11.88
CA GLU A 189 -3.70 -9.50 12.50
C GLU A 189 -2.32 -10.12 12.71
N ARG A 190 -1.43 -10.03 11.72
CA ARG A 190 -0.07 -10.56 11.82
C ARG A 190 0.81 -9.80 12.79
N LEU A 191 0.72 -8.47 12.81
CA LEU A 191 1.47 -7.65 13.77
C LEU A 191 1.04 -7.94 15.20
N LYS A 192 -0.28 -8.04 15.46
CA LYS A 192 -0.79 -8.46 16.77
C LYS A 192 -0.26 -9.82 17.15
N ARG A 193 -0.36 -10.81 16.26
CA ARG A 193 0.10 -12.16 16.54
C ARG A 193 1.60 -12.20 16.87
N ALA A 194 2.44 -11.55 16.07
CA ALA A 194 3.88 -11.51 16.29
C ALA A 194 4.22 -10.85 17.65
N LEU A 195 3.60 -9.70 17.94
CA LEU A 195 3.80 -8.99 19.19
C LEU A 195 3.33 -9.80 20.42
N PHE A 196 2.20 -10.48 20.29
CA PHE A 196 1.64 -11.31 21.36
C PHE A 196 2.49 -12.55 21.62
N GLU A 197 2.98 -13.18 20.55
CA GLU A 197 3.89 -14.32 20.65
C GLU A 197 5.22 -13.92 21.30
N TYR A 198 5.76 -12.77 20.93
CA TYR A 198 6.98 -12.21 21.51
C TYR A 198 6.84 -11.91 23.01
N HIS A 199 5.77 -11.22 23.42
CA HIS A 199 5.52 -10.87 24.83
C HIS A 199 4.86 -11.99 25.65
N GLY A 200 4.50 -13.11 25.03
CA GLY A 200 3.82 -14.23 25.68
C GLY A 200 2.39 -13.91 26.17
N VAL A 201 1.73 -12.93 25.56
CA VAL A 201 0.36 -12.49 25.87
C VAL A 201 -0.64 -13.01 24.85
N THR A 202 -1.94 -12.95 25.14
CA THR A 202 -2.98 -13.53 24.27
C THR A 202 -3.94 -12.49 23.67
N SER A 203 -3.87 -11.23 24.13
CA SER A 203 -4.76 -10.18 23.67
C SER A 203 -4.13 -8.79 23.71
N LEU A 204 -4.69 -7.86 22.93
CA LEU A 204 -4.23 -6.47 22.88
C LEU A 204 -4.41 -5.73 24.22
N ALA A 205 -5.49 -6.05 24.93
CA ALA A 205 -5.76 -5.45 26.23
C ALA A 205 -4.71 -5.90 27.25
N GLU A 206 -4.44 -7.21 27.30
CA GLU A 206 -3.40 -7.79 28.16
C GLU A 206 -2.01 -7.25 27.81
N PHE A 207 -1.68 -7.12 26.52
CA PHE A 207 -0.43 -6.49 26.07
C PHE A 207 -0.29 -5.06 26.62
N ASN A 208 -1.30 -4.21 26.39
CA ASN A 208 -1.27 -2.82 26.83
C ASN A 208 -1.31 -2.66 28.36
N GLU A 209 -1.81 -3.65 29.10
CA GLU A 209 -1.80 -3.68 30.57
C GLU A 209 -0.48 -4.20 31.14
N THR A 210 0.12 -5.20 30.51
CA THR A 210 1.33 -5.88 31.02
C THR A 210 2.61 -5.14 30.65
N VAL A 211 2.66 -4.62 29.43
CA VAL A 211 3.85 -3.96 28.84
C VAL A 211 3.69 -2.44 28.85
N GLY A 212 2.46 -1.96 28.89
CA GLY A 212 2.19 -0.55 29.05
C GLY A 212 2.90 -0.04 30.31
N VAL A 213 3.75 0.97 30.13
CA VAL A 213 4.23 1.74 31.26
C VAL A 213 2.98 2.37 31.85
N ASP A 214 2.66 2.04 33.11
CA ASP A 214 1.65 2.80 33.84
C ASP A 214 1.97 4.27 33.60
N GLU A 215 1.06 5.01 32.97
CA GLU A 215 1.02 6.46 33.12
C GLU A 215 0.64 6.75 34.58
N ASP A 216 1.39 6.21 35.54
CA ASP A 216 1.26 6.47 36.94
C ASP A 216 1.85 7.85 37.17
N GLY A 217 0.94 8.81 37.27
CA GLY A 217 1.17 9.97 38.11
C GLY A 217 2.26 10.91 37.62
N GLY A 218 2.25 11.25 36.33
CA GLY A 218 2.65 12.60 35.94
C GLY A 218 1.83 13.55 36.79
N ASP A 219 2.48 14.11 37.81
CA ASP A 219 1.92 14.97 38.82
C ASP A 219 0.78 15.79 38.23
N ARG A 220 -0.44 15.54 38.71
CA ARG A 220 -1.40 16.63 38.85
C ARG A 220 -0.86 17.55 39.94
N ASP A 221 0.31 18.13 39.72
CA ASP A 221 0.56 19.48 40.14
C ASP A 221 -0.38 20.30 39.25
N GLY A 222 -1.66 20.38 39.64
CA GLY A 222 -1.94 21.29 40.74
C GLY A 222 -1.21 22.63 40.70
N GLY A 223 -0.66 23.04 39.56
CA GLY A 223 -0.54 24.43 39.17
C GLY A 223 -1.96 24.98 39.02
N ALA A 224 -2.68 25.03 40.14
CA ALA A 224 -3.45 26.20 40.48
C ALA A 224 -2.46 27.36 40.33
N VAL A 225 -2.41 27.90 39.12
CA VAL A 225 -2.18 29.31 38.92
C VAL A 225 -3.12 30.00 39.88
N ASP A 226 -2.54 30.36 41.03
CA ASP A 226 -3.07 31.30 41.99
C ASP A 226 -3.27 32.60 41.21
N PHE A 227 -4.43 32.73 40.57
CA PHE A 227 -4.94 33.99 40.08
C PHE A 227 -5.22 34.82 41.32
N GLY A 228 -4.17 35.48 41.80
CA GLY A 228 -4.24 36.39 42.92
C GLY A 228 -5.43 37.34 42.74
N ASP A 229 -6.26 37.36 43.78
CA ASP A 229 -7.08 38.48 44.22
C ASP A 229 -7.74 39.33 43.10
N GLY A 230 -8.97 38.97 42.76
CA GLY A 230 -10.06 39.92 42.52
C GLY A 230 -9.86 40.96 41.42
N VAL A 231 -10.07 40.57 40.17
CA VAL A 231 -10.59 41.52 39.16
C VAL A 231 -12.11 41.52 39.24
N ASP A 232 -12.66 42.63 39.70
CA ASP A 232 -14.09 42.91 39.79
C ASP A 232 -14.70 43.00 38.38
N PRO A 233 -15.70 42.17 38.03
CA PRO A 233 -16.35 42.26 36.73
C PRO A 233 -17.14 43.57 36.67
N LEU A 234 -16.76 44.45 35.73
CA LEU A 234 -17.41 45.72 35.45
C LEU A 234 -18.95 45.58 35.46
N ASP A 235 -19.57 46.34 36.36
CA ASP A 235 -21.01 46.66 36.41
C ASP A 235 -21.48 47.22 35.05
N ALA A 236 -21.82 46.33 34.14
CA ALA A 236 -22.64 46.65 32.99
C ALA A 236 -24.10 46.60 33.46
N ASN A 237 -24.62 47.76 33.87
CA ASN A 237 -26.02 47.98 34.20
C ASN A 237 -26.76 48.42 32.92
N PRO A 238 -27.41 47.51 32.16
CA PRO A 238 -28.24 47.91 31.03
C PRO A 238 -29.53 48.56 31.56
N PRO A 239 -29.90 49.77 31.11
CA PRO A 239 -31.17 50.37 31.50
C PRO A 239 -32.35 49.58 30.89
N GLU A 240 -33.36 49.35 31.72
CA GLU A 240 -34.65 48.76 31.31
C GLU A 240 -35.37 49.65 30.30
N PRO A 241 -36.00 49.09 29.25
CA PRO A 241 -36.89 49.85 28.40
C PRO A 241 -38.21 50.15 29.13
N ASP A 242 -38.45 51.43 29.32
CA ASP A 242 -39.63 52.05 29.92
C ASP A 242 -40.92 51.72 29.14
N ASP A 243 -41.93 51.25 29.87
CA ASP A 243 -43.27 50.92 29.40
C ASP A 243 -44.01 52.16 28.87
N ARG A 244 -44.50 52.10 27.63
CA ARG A 244 -45.61 52.97 27.18
C ARG A 244 -46.70 52.20 26.43
N GLU A 245 -47.84 52.18 27.13
CA GLU A 245 -49.23 52.17 26.67
C GLU A 245 -49.83 50.89 26.05
N THR A 246 -50.52 50.18 26.94
CA THR A 246 -51.79 49.48 26.78
C THR A 246 -52.67 49.88 25.58
N VAL A 247 -53.19 48.88 24.85
CA VAL A 247 -54.64 48.64 24.70
C VAL A 247 -54.93 47.18 24.28
N ALA A 248 -55.68 46.52 25.17
CA ALA A 248 -56.64 45.43 25.02
C ALA A 248 -56.82 44.73 23.65
N ALA A 249 -56.87 43.39 23.65
CA ALA A 249 -58.12 42.65 23.90
C ALA A 249 -57.97 41.14 23.57
N THR A 250 -58.33 40.29 24.55
CA THR A 250 -59.09 39.00 24.45
C THR A 250 -58.57 37.88 23.51
N GLU A 251 -58.53 36.58 23.83
CA GLU A 251 -59.24 35.78 24.83
C GLU A 251 -58.67 34.34 24.88
N ALA A 252 -58.72 33.75 26.09
CA ALA A 252 -59.04 32.35 26.48
C ALA A 252 -58.44 31.15 25.70
N ALA A 253 -57.56 30.34 26.33
CA ALA A 253 -57.85 29.20 27.23
C ALA A 253 -58.32 27.92 26.49
N ALA A 254 -57.50 26.85 26.53
CA ALA A 254 -57.77 25.58 27.24
C ALA A 254 -58.82 24.70 26.51
N ASP A 255 -58.78 23.38 26.42
CA ASP A 255 -58.17 22.30 27.18
C ASP A 255 -58.40 21.01 26.33
N SER A 256 -57.49 20.06 26.46
CA SER A 256 -57.61 18.58 26.40
C SER A 256 -58.56 17.80 25.45
N ASP A 257 -57.94 16.71 24.98
CA ASP A 257 -58.43 15.32 24.89
C ASP A 257 -59.15 14.78 23.63
N ASP A 258 -58.50 13.71 23.12
CA ASP A 258 -59.05 12.45 22.60
C ASP A 258 -59.89 12.45 21.31
N SER A 259 -59.39 11.73 20.29
CA SER A 259 -60.03 10.48 19.82
C SER A 259 -59.50 10.01 18.45
N GLN A 260 -59.63 8.70 18.28
CA GLN A 260 -59.03 7.85 17.27
C GLN A 260 -59.59 7.99 15.83
N SER A 261 -58.83 7.40 14.91
CA SER A 261 -59.28 6.59 13.75
C SER A 261 -59.53 7.26 12.39
N GLN A 262 -58.65 6.85 11.46
CA GLN A 262 -58.90 6.42 10.08
C GLN A 262 -59.93 7.18 9.21
N SER A 263 -59.46 7.71 8.07
CA SER A 263 -59.92 7.33 6.71
C SER A 263 -59.20 8.17 5.65
N GLN A 264 -58.70 7.49 4.61
CA GLN A 264 -58.17 8.09 3.37
C GLN A 264 -59.33 8.56 2.44
N PRO A 265 -59.14 8.74 1.11
CA PRO A 265 -58.87 10.02 0.45
C PRO A 265 -59.89 10.33 -0.67
N THR A 266 -59.83 11.52 -1.29
CA THR A 266 -60.31 11.72 -2.68
C THR A 266 -59.57 12.89 -3.35
N ASP A 267 -58.62 12.55 -4.22
CA ASP A 267 -58.37 13.22 -5.52
C ASP A 267 -59.66 13.08 -6.38
N PRO A 268 -59.94 13.81 -7.51
CA PRO A 268 -59.08 13.80 -8.70
C PRO A 268 -59.21 14.98 -9.71
N LEU A 269 -58.29 15.01 -10.69
CA LEU A 269 -58.44 15.11 -12.17
C LEU A 269 -57.32 15.98 -12.76
N ALA A 270 -56.68 15.72 -13.91
CA ALA A 270 -56.55 14.64 -14.91
C ALA A 270 -55.75 15.31 -16.07
N ALA A 271 -55.22 14.71 -17.13
CA ALA A 271 -55.28 13.42 -17.83
C ALA A 271 -54.00 13.39 -18.72
N ALA A 272 -53.53 12.38 -19.44
CA ALA A 272 -53.97 11.07 -19.93
C ALA A 272 -52.66 10.36 -20.40
N GLY A 273 -52.48 9.04 -20.51
CA GLY A 273 -53.41 7.95 -20.78
C GLY A 273 -52.81 7.07 -21.87
N GLU A 274 -52.28 5.91 -21.46
CA GLU A 274 -52.13 4.62 -22.17
C GLU A 274 -53.46 4.21 -22.89
N PRO A 275 -53.65 3.06 -23.62
CA PRO A 275 -53.24 1.68 -23.25
C PRO A 275 -53.21 0.68 -24.46
N GLN A 276 -53.33 -0.65 -24.42
CA GLN A 276 -53.64 -1.68 -23.42
C GLN A 276 -53.35 -3.09 -23.96
N GLN A 277 -53.41 -4.02 -23.03
CA GLN A 277 -53.28 -5.48 -23.04
C GLN A 277 -54.54 -6.25 -23.50
N SER A 278 -54.32 -7.54 -23.81
CA SER A 278 -55.15 -8.73 -23.44
C SER A 278 -56.29 -9.28 -24.34
N GLN A 279 -56.19 -10.61 -24.55
CA GLN A 279 -57.22 -11.69 -24.63
C GLN A 279 -56.93 -12.64 -25.82
N ARG A 280 -57.27 -13.94 -25.89
CA ARG A 280 -57.60 -15.07 -25.00
C ARG A 280 -57.90 -16.27 -25.96
N THR A 281 -57.46 -17.50 -25.63
CA THR A 281 -57.94 -18.84 -26.13
C THR A 281 -57.70 -19.21 -27.61
N GLN A 282 -57.36 -20.45 -28.05
CA GLN A 282 -57.65 -21.83 -27.59
C GLN A 282 -56.78 -22.90 -28.34
N GLN A 283 -56.47 -24.04 -27.68
CA GLN A 283 -56.23 -25.43 -28.20
C GLN A 283 -54.94 -25.73 -29.02
N GLN A 284 -54.23 -26.88 -28.94
CA GLN A 284 -54.37 -28.18 -28.27
C GLN A 284 -53.05 -29.02 -28.42
N SER A 285 -52.74 -29.86 -27.41
CA SER A 285 -52.10 -31.21 -27.48
C SER A 285 -50.61 -31.38 -27.87
N ALA A 286 -49.79 -32.25 -27.28
CA ALA A 286 -49.97 -33.26 -26.20
C ALA A 286 -48.60 -33.75 -25.62
N GLN A 287 -48.71 -34.51 -24.52
CA GLN A 287 -47.70 -35.08 -23.63
C GLN A 287 -46.98 -36.36 -24.12
N GLN A 288 -45.79 -36.60 -23.53
CA GLN A 288 -45.21 -37.84 -22.96
C GLN A 288 -45.60 -39.23 -23.51
N SER A 289 -44.59 -40.07 -23.80
CA SER A 289 -44.23 -41.30 -23.06
C SER A 289 -43.59 -42.42 -23.91
N ALA A 290 -42.74 -43.19 -23.23
CA ALA A 290 -42.48 -44.63 -23.39
C ALA A 290 -41.30 -45.15 -24.24
N ARG A 291 -40.30 -45.63 -23.49
CA ARG A 291 -39.43 -46.80 -23.71
C ARG A 291 -40.16 -48.02 -24.30
N ALA A 292 -39.63 -48.61 -25.38
CA ALA A 292 -39.53 -50.06 -25.61
C ALA A 292 -38.62 -50.42 -26.81
N THR A 293 -37.77 -51.41 -26.56
CA THR A 293 -36.85 -52.19 -27.39
C THR A 293 -37.47 -52.97 -28.56
N ALA A 294 -36.75 -53.05 -29.70
CA ALA A 294 -36.46 -54.24 -30.54
C ALA A 294 -35.90 -53.75 -31.91
N THR A 295 -34.61 -53.89 -32.20
CA THR A 295 -33.95 -55.06 -32.83
C THR A 295 -34.35 -55.32 -34.28
N GLN A 296 -33.50 -54.89 -35.22
CA GLN A 296 -32.84 -55.68 -36.30
C GLN A 296 -32.11 -54.69 -37.23
N ALA A 297 -30.79 -54.81 -37.37
CA ALA A 297 -30.09 -55.48 -38.47
C ALA A 297 -30.38 -54.78 -39.82
N ASP A 298 -29.40 -54.36 -40.62
CA ASP A 298 -28.18 -55.06 -41.02
C ASP A 298 -27.33 -54.04 -41.81
N THR A 299 -26.00 -54.12 -41.63
CA THR A 299 -24.92 -54.03 -42.65
C THR A 299 -25.04 -53.02 -43.81
N THR A 300 -23.99 -52.29 -44.20
CA THR A 300 -22.76 -52.83 -44.81
C THR A 300 -21.72 -51.72 -45.03
N THR A 301 -20.46 -52.05 -44.74
CA THR A 301 -19.23 -51.82 -45.55
C THR A 301 -18.85 -50.39 -45.94
N ASP A 302 -17.68 -49.94 -45.48
CA ASP A 302 -16.44 -49.78 -46.29
C ASP A 302 -16.34 -48.30 -46.73
N ASP A 303 -15.21 -47.61 -46.80
CA ASP A 303 -13.80 -47.98 -46.73
C ASP A 303 -13.01 -46.66 -46.56
N VAL A 304 -11.82 -46.73 -45.96
CA VAL A 304 -10.50 -46.24 -46.50
C VAL A 304 -10.45 -44.84 -47.14
N GLU A 305 -9.43 -43.99 -47.01
CA GLU A 305 -8.16 -43.81 -46.32
C GLU A 305 -7.68 -42.43 -46.81
N THR A 306 -6.71 -41.82 -46.13
CA THR A 306 -5.71 -40.87 -46.69
C THR A 306 -6.22 -39.52 -47.20
N ALA A 307 -5.47 -38.43 -47.25
CA ALA A 307 -4.29 -37.91 -46.59
C ALA A 307 -4.11 -36.49 -47.17
N PHE A 308 -3.40 -35.64 -46.44
CA PHE A 308 -2.51 -34.59 -46.97
C PHE A 308 -3.05 -33.18 -47.28
N ASP A 309 -2.18 -32.23 -46.93
CA ASP A 309 -2.08 -30.79 -47.27
C ASP A 309 -3.21 -29.88 -46.75
N GLY A 310 -2.96 -28.70 -46.17
CA GLY A 310 -1.79 -27.83 -46.16
C GLY A 310 -2.28 -26.40 -45.95
N ALA A 311 -1.41 -25.56 -45.40
CA ALA A 311 -1.45 -24.08 -45.41
C ALA A 311 -2.48 -23.32 -44.54
N SER A 312 -1.89 -22.53 -43.64
CA SER A 312 -2.12 -21.10 -43.38
C SER A 312 -3.55 -20.55 -43.35
N ASP A 313 -3.94 -20.00 -42.19
CA ASP A 313 -4.59 -18.69 -42.17
C ASP A 313 -4.33 -17.97 -40.84
N ALA A 314 -3.99 -16.69 -40.94
CA ALA A 314 -3.83 -15.76 -39.84
C ALA A 314 -5.13 -14.98 -39.62
N PRO A 315 -5.42 -14.49 -38.40
CA PRO A 315 -6.24 -13.29 -38.23
C PRO A 315 -5.38 -12.19 -37.59
N VAL A 316 -4.96 -11.17 -38.34
CA VAL A 316 -5.68 -9.90 -38.59
C VAL A 316 -5.95 -9.13 -37.29
N ASP A 317 -5.12 -8.09 -37.12
CA ASP A 317 -5.26 -6.93 -36.23
C ASP A 317 -6.66 -6.32 -36.28
N ASP A 318 -7.27 -6.13 -35.11
CA ASP A 318 -8.40 -5.22 -34.92
C ASP A 318 -8.15 -4.47 -33.59
N GLU A 319 -7.57 -3.27 -33.71
CA GLU A 319 -7.57 -2.26 -32.65
C GLU A 319 -8.98 -1.71 -32.46
N PRO A 320 -9.42 -1.53 -31.20
CA PRO A 320 -10.27 -0.42 -30.88
C PRO A 320 -9.60 0.52 -29.88
N VAL A 321 -9.41 1.76 -30.34
CA VAL A 321 -9.13 2.94 -29.53
C VAL A 321 -10.38 3.27 -28.70
N PRO A 322 -10.27 3.54 -27.39
CA PRO A 322 -11.28 4.32 -26.70
C PRO A 322 -10.76 5.73 -26.39
N GLU A 323 -11.33 6.69 -27.10
CA GLU A 323 -11.60 8.04 -26.58
C GLU A 323 -12.30 7.94 -25.22
N SER A 324 -11.82 8.70 -24.23
CA SER A 324 -12.59 9.03 -23.05
C SER A 324 -12.47 10.52 -22.79
N THR A 325 -13.60 11.15 -23.10
CA THR A 325 -14.10 12.46 -22.74
C THR A 325 -13.56 13.01 -21.42
N ARG A 326 -12.95 14.19 -21.51
CA ARG A 326 -12.72 15.11 -20.39
C ARG A 326 -13.88 16.11 -20.34
N ASP A 327 -14.57 16.10 -19.21
CA ASP A 327 -15.45 17.14 -18.65
C ASP A 327 -15.54 16.75 -17.17
N ASP A 328 -15.59 17.61 -16.15
CA ASP A 328 -15.29 19.02 -15.92
C ASP A 328 -15.49 19.14 -14.39
N SER A 329 -14.66 19.93 -13.71
CA SER A 329 -15.03 20.81 -12.60
C SER A 329 -13.84 21.05 -11.68
N GLY A 330 -13.37 22.29 -11.73
CA GLY A 330 -12.36 22.79 -10.84
C GLY A 330 -12.87 22.97 -9.42
N PHE A 331 -11.96 22.87 -8.47
CA PHE A 331 -11.99 23.69 -7.26
C PHE A 331 -10.56 24.17 -6.99
N ALA A 332 -10.38 25.49 -7.16
CA ALA A 332 -9.22 26.21 -6.70
C ALA A 332 -9.44 26.67 -5.26
N ALA A 333 -8.32 26.80 -4.54
CA ALA A 333 -8.12 27.51 -3.28
C ALA A 333 -8.78 26.90 -2.03
N ASP A 334 -7.98 26.24 -1.19
CA ASP A 334 -7.67 26.70 0.17
C ASP A 334 -6.61 25.78 0.82
N ALA A 335 -5.39 26.30 1.07
CA ALA A 335 -4.44 25.79 2.08
C ALA A 335 -3.12 26.61 2.01
N ALA A 336 -3.24 27.93 2.13
CA ALA A 336 -2.17 28.75 2.69
C ALA A 336 -2.54 28.98 4.16
N ALA A 337 -1.61 28.68 5.08
CA ALA A 337 -1.82 28.38 6.51
C ALA A 337 -2.28 26.93 6.70
N GLU A 338 -1.45 25.98 7.13
CA GLU A 338 -0.94 25.90 8.50
C GLU A 338 0.49 25.32 8.61
N SER A 339 1.42 25.81 7.77
CA SER A 339 2.86 25.56 7.95
C SER A 339 3.51 26.45 9.03
N ALA A 340 2.85 26.68 10.17
CA ALA A 340 3.33 27.61 11.19
C ALA A 340 3.54 27.01 12.60
N SER A 341 3.30 25.72 12.82
CA SER A 341 3.39 25.13 14.17
C SER A 341 4.45 24.03 14.34
N ALA A 342 5.07 23.56 13.26
CA ALA A 342 6.18 22.58 13.32
C ALA A 342 7.59 23.23 13.24
N ALA A 343 7.67 24.56 13.24
CA ALA A 343 8.95 25.30 13.20
C ALA A 343 9.50 25.66 14.61
N SER A 344 8.73 25.42 15.67
CA SER A 344 9.06 25.90 17.03
C SER A 344 9.67 24.84 17.95
N ALA A 345 9.78 23.56 17.52
CA ALA A 345 10.42 22.50 18.32
C ALA A 345 11.76 21.99 17.75
N ALA A 346 12.06 22.22 16.46
CA ALA A 346 13.38 21.98 15.89
C ALA A 346 14.40 23.09 16.22
N THR A 347 13.96 24.17 16.88
CA THR A 347 14.79 25.35 17.18
C THR A 347 15.57 25.22 18.49
N ALA A 348 15.30 24.22 19.33
CA ALA A 348 16.03 24.05 20.59
C ALA A 348 17.30 23.19 20.47
N GLU A 349 17.32 22.18 19.60
CA GLU A 349 18.50 21.28 19.47
C GLU A 349 19.42 21.64 18.29
N ASN A 350 18.98 22.50 17.36
CA ASN A 350 19.86 23.05 16.33
C ASN A 350 20.48 24.42 16.70
N ALA A 351 20.10 24.99 17.85
CA ALA A 351 20.66 26.25 18.33
C ALA A 351 22.09 26.13 18.86
N GLU A 352 22.54 24.92 19.20
CA GLU A 352 23.91 24.70 19.70
C GLU A 352 24.95 24.50 18.58
N ASN A 353 24.51 24.29 17.33
CA ASN A 353 25.40 24.18 16.15
C ASN A 353 25.27 25.37 15.18
N ALA A 354 24.28 26.25 15.37
CA ALA A 354 24.08 27.44 14.53
C ALA A 354 24.99 28.63 14.89
N ALA A 355 25.76 28.54 15.98
CA ALA A 355 26.54 29.66 16.50
C ALA A 355 27.94 29.84 15.87
N ASP A 356 28.37 28.92 14.99
CA ASP A 356 29.75 28.92 14.45
C ASP A 356 29.83 29.08 12.92
N TYR A 357 28.71 29.32 12.24
CA TYR A 357 28.72 29.62 10.80
C TYR A 357 28.92 31.12 10.57
N ASP A 358 30.05 31.48 9.97
CA ASP A 358 30.30 32.87 9.58
C ASP A 358 29.27 33.27 8.50
N PRO A 359 28.45 34.32 8.73
CA PRO A 359 27.49 34.79 7.72
C PRO A 359 28.15 35.18 6.40
N ALA A 360 29.45 35.52 6.40
CA ALA A 360 30.20 35.76 5.17
C ALA A 360 30.44 34.47 4.36
N GLU A 361 30.73 33.35 5.02
CA GLU A 361 30.96 32.06 4.36
C GLU A 361 29.65 31.50 3.79
N LEU A 362 28.53 31.68 4.51
CA LEU A 362 27.20 31.32 4.01
C LEU A 362 26.81 32.15 2.77
N ALA A 363 27.12 33.44 2.75
CA ALA A 363 26.86 34.28 1.57
C ALA A 363 27.69 33.82 0.35
N GLU A 364 28.98 33.52 0.53
CA GLU A 364 29.83 32.99 -0.53
C GLU A 364 29.34 31.62 -1.02
N ARG A 365 28.83 30.77 -0.12
CA ARG A 365 28.26 29.47 -0.49
C ARG A 365 26.97 29.62 -1.30
N ILE A 366 26.13 30.60 -0.96
CA ILE A 366 24.91 30.91 -1.70
C ILE A 366 25.26 31.43 -3.10
N ASP A 367 26.19 32.38 -3.22
CA ASP A 367 26.64 32.91 -4.52
C ASP A 367 27.22 31.79 -5.40
N SER A 368 27.99 30.87 -4.82
CA SER A 368 28.53 29.71 -5.53
C SER A 368 27.45 28.74 -6.00
N LEU A 369 26.38 28.55 -5.21
CA LEU A 369 25.26 27.69 -5.58
C LEU A 369 24.39 28.35 -6.65
N GLU A 370 24.17 29.66 -6.56
CA GLU A 370 23.44 30.43 -7.57
C GLU A 370 24.14 30.37 -8.93
N ALA A 371 25.47 30.58 -8.96
CA ALA A 371 26.26 30.45 -10.18
C ALA A 371 26.20 29.03 -10.79
N ALA A 372 26.23 27.99 -9.95
CA ALA A 372 26.14 26.61 -10.41
C ALA A 372 24.75 26.28 -11.01
N VAL A 373 23.68 26.83 -10.43
CA VAL A 373 22.31 26.67 -10.95
C VAL A 373 22.14 27.39 -12.28
N GLU A 374 22.72 28.58 -12.43
CA GLU A 374 22.70 29.31 -13.70
C GLU A 374 23.45 28.55 -14.80
N GLU A 375 24.63 28.00 -14.51
CA GLU A 375 25.39 27.17 -15.45
C GLU A 375 24.63 25.89 -15.86
N GLN A 376 23.95 25.24 -14.91
CA GLN A 376 23.11 24.09 -15.21
C GLN A 376 21.92 24.46 -16.08
N SER A 377 21.30 25.62 -15.84
CA SER A 377 20.17 26.10 -16.64
C SER A 377 20.59 26.35 -18.09
N GLU A 378 21.73 27.02 -18.31
CA GLU A 378 22.28 27.21 -19.65
C GLU A 378 22.64 25.90 -20.37
N LEU A 379 23.10 24.90 -19.61
CA LEU A 379 23.43 23.59 -20.17
C LEU A 379 22.18 22.83 -20.61
N ILE A 380 21.10 22.91 -19.84
CA ILE A 380 19.80 22.34 -20.19
C ILE A 380 19.25 23.00 -21.46
N GLU A 381 19.33 24.32 -21.57
CA GLU A 381 18.89 25.04 -22.78
C GLU A 381 19.67 24.60 -24.03
N ARG A 382 20.99 24.45 -23.92
CA ARG A 382 21.83 23.92 -25.02
C ARG A 382 21.48 22.48 -25.38
N GLN A 383 21.18 21.64 -24.40
CA GLN A 383 20.74 20.27 -24.64
C GLN A 383 19.39 20.25 -25.35
N GLN A 384 18.46 21.11 -24.95
CA GLN A 384 17.16 21.23 -25.59
C GLN A 384 17.29 21.67 -27.06
N GLU A 385 18.11 22.68 -27.35
CA GLU A 385 18.38 23.11 -28.73
C GLU A 385 18.99 21.99 -29.57
N THR A 386 19.93 21.22 -28.98
CA THR A 386 20.56 20.08 -29.65
C THR A 386 19.54 18.98 -29.96
N ILE A 387 18.63 18.69 -29.02
CA ILE A 387 17.55 17.72 -29.21
C ILE A 387 16.60 18.18 -30.31
N GLU A 388 16.22 19.46 -30.32
CA GLU A 388 15.36 20.03 -31.36
C GLU A 388 16.01 19.96 -32.75
N GLN A 389 17.31 20.21 -32.83
CA GLN A 389 18.08 20.08 -34.07
C GLN A 389 18.13 18.62 -34.56
N LEU A 390 18.38 17.67 -33.65
CA LEU A 390 18.37 16.24 -33.97
C LEU A 390 16.98 15.78 -34.43
N ILE A 391 15.91 16.25 -33.77
CA ILE A 391 14.52 15.95 -34.16
C ILE A 391 14.22 16.53 -35.55
N ALA A 392 14.67 17.75 -35.84
CA ALA A 392 14.47 18.38 -37.15
C ALA A 392 15.19 17.60 -38.27
N GLU A 393 16.43 17.15 -38.02
CA GLU A 393 17.22 16.37 -38.96
C GLU A 393 16.60 14.98 -39.20
N LEU A 394 16.10 14.32 -38.14
CA LEU A 394 15.37 13.05 -38.22
C LEU A 394 14.05 13.19 -39.00
N ARG A 395 13.39 14.35 -38.90
CA ARG A 395 12.14 14.64 -39.63
C ARG A 395 12.37 14.97 -41.11
N GLN A 396 13.53 15.53 -41.46
CA GLN A 396 13.87 15.89 -42.83
C GLN A 396 14.52 14.74 -43.63
N GLY A 397 15.07 13.75 -42.92
CA GLY A 397 15.63 12.52 -43.49
C GLY A 397 14.62 11.40 -43.78
N ARG A 398 13.31 11.66 -43.72
CA ARG A 398 12.23 10.67 -43.93
C ARG A 398 11.35 10.99 -45.12
#